data_AF-A0A5D0IWV2-F1
#
_entry.id   AF-A0A5D0IWV2-F1
#
_cell.length_a   1.000
_cell.length_b   1.000
_cell.length_c   1.000
_cell.angle_alpha   90.00
_cell.angle_beta   90.00
_cell.angle_gamma   90.00
#
_symmetry.space_group_name_H-M   'P 1'
#
loop_
_entity.id
_entity.type
_entity.pdbx_description
1 polymer ?
#
loop_
_entity_poly.entity_id
_entity_poly.type
_entity_poly.pdbx_seq_one_letter_code
_entity_poly.pdbx_strand_id
1 'polypeptide(L)'
;FKVDAFVNFNDEIAFADLAPSEVEKDYIYAADANGNPYSPSWYTLNLRTQYHIGQSTLLTASLENITDQRYKTYSSGIAAAGRNFILSLKYS
;
A
#
# COMPACT_ATOMS: atom_id res chain seq x y z
N PHE A 1 14.43 -21.99 0.01
CA PHE A 1 13.94 -20.87 0.82
C PHE A 1 14.09 -19.59 0.00
N LYS A 2 13.06 -18.75 -0.05
CA LYS A 2 13.06 -17.47 -0.78
C LYS A 2 12.56 -16.36 0.13
N VAL A 3 13.12 -15.17 -0.04
CA VAL A 3 12.76 -13.95 0.69
C VAL A 3 12.71 -12.80 -0.30
N ASP A 4 11.58 -12.12 -0.35
CA ASP A 4 11.35 -10.93 -1.18
C ASP A 4 11.01 -9.76 -0.26
N ALA A 5 11.81 -8.69 -0.31
CA ALA A 5 11.52 -7.42 0.34
C ALA A 5 11.22 -6.37 -0.75
N PHE A 6 10.13 -5.63 -0.60
CA PHE A 6 9.69 -4.67 -1.61
C PHE A 6 8.98 -3.47 -1.00
N VAL A 7 8.99 -2.37 -1.74
CA VAL A 7 8.35 -1.10 -1.37
C VAL A 7 7.30 -0.77 -2.41
N ASN A 8 6.07 -0.51 -1.99
CA ASN A 8 5.11 0.22 -2.82
C ASN A 8 5.07 1.66 -2.34
N PHE A 9 5.04 2.62 -3.26
CA PHE A 9 5.01 4.03 -2.93
C PHE A 9 4.20 4.81 -3.97
N ASN A 10 3.76 5.97 -3.56
CA ASN A 10 3.21 7.00 -4.42
C ASN A 10 3.80 8.32 -3.99
N ASP A 11 4.28 9.11 -4.94
CA ASP A 11 4.74 10.45 -4.65
C ASP A 11 3.56 11.40 -4.48
N GLU A 12 3.83 12.56 -3.90
CA GLU A 12 2.81 13.58 -3.71
C GLU A 12 2.31 14.09 -5.06
N ILE A 13 0.99 14.28 -5.17
CA ILE A 13 0.37 15.00 -6.28
C ILE A 13 -0.19 16.29 -5.72
N ALA A 14 0.52 17.38 -5.99
CA ALA A 14 0.13 18.72 -5.57
C ALA A 14 -1.19 19.15 -6.24
N PHE A 15 -1.89 20.09 -5.62
CA PHE A 15 -3.15 20.63 -6.15
C PHE A 15 -3.08 21.05 -7.62
N ALA A 16 -1.97 21.68 -8.03
CA ALA A 16 -1.78 22.17 -9.40
C ALA A 16 -1.67 21.05 -10.44
N ASP A 17 -1.29 19.84 -10.02
CA ASP A 17 -1.09 18.67 -10.87
C ASP A 17 -2.27 17.69 -10.79
N LEU A 18 -3.27 17.98 -9.95
CA LEU A 18 -4.49 17.18 -9.90
C LEU A 18 -5.28 17.32 -11.21
N ALA A 19 -5.83 16.19 -11.68
CA ALA A 19 -6.82 16.22 -12.74
C ALA A 19 -8.00 17.12 -12.33
N PRO A 20 -8.60 17.91 -13.24
CA PRO A 20 -9.71 18.81 -12.91
C PRO A 20 -10.89 18.11 -12.22
N SER A 21 -11.18 16.85 -12.58
CA SER A 21 -12.24 16.04 -11.96
C SER A 21 -11.92 15.59 -10.53
N GLU A 22 -10.65 15.55 -10.14
CA GLU A 22 -10.22 15.19 -8.79
C GLU A 22 -10.22 16.40 -7.85
N VAL A 23 -10.04 17.61 -8.39
CA VAL A 23 -10.20 18.88 -7.65
C VAL A 23 -11.62 19.02 -7.10
N GLU A 24 -12.64 18.61 -7.86
CA GLU A 24 -14.05 18.62 -7.42
C GLU A 24 -14.36 17.56 -6.34
N LYS A 25 -13.45 16.63 -6.09
CA LYS A 25 -13.59 15.55 -5.08
C LYS A 25 -12.71 15.82 -3.86
N ASP A 26 -12.60 17.07 -3.44
CA ASP A 26 -11.79 17.49 -2.30
C ASP A 26 -11.97 16.63 -1.03
N TYR A 27 -13.19 16.15 -0.76
CA TYR A 27 -13.54 15.33 0.39
C TYR A 27 -12.81 13.98 0.50
N ILE A 28 -12.21 13.47 -0.59
CA ILE A 28 -11.38 12.25 -0.53
C ILE A 28 -9.89 12.53 -0.31
N TYR A 29 -9.44 13.76 -0.56
CA TYR A 29 -8.05 14.22 -0.52
C TYR A 29 -7.69 14.88 0.81
N ALA A 30 -6.40 15.09 1.05
CA ALA A 30 -5.93 15.89 2.19
C ALA A 30 -5.92 17.37 1.80
N ALA A 31 -6.02 18.27 2.77
CA ALA A 31 -5.90 19.70 2.55
C ALA A 31 -4.45 20.16 2.78
N ASP A 32 -3.90 20.93 1.84
CA ASP A 32 -2.59 21.57 1.98
C ASP A 32 -2.65 22.77 2.95
N ALA A 33 -1.53 23.49 3.13
CA ALA A 33 -1.47 24.65 4.02
C ALA A 33 -2.41 25.81 3.61
N ASN A 34 -2.84 25.87 2.36
CA ASN A 34 -3.77 26.85 1.83
C ASN A 34 -5.23 26.34 1.79
N GLY A 35 -5.46 25.08 2.22
CA GLY A 35 -6.76 24.43 2.18
C GLY A 35 -7.10 23.75 0.85
N ASN A 36 -6.17 23.69 -0.11
CA ASN A 36 -6.43 23.04 -1.40
C ASN A 36 -6.28 21.51 -1.29
N PRO A 37 -7.09 20.73 -2.02
CA PRO A 37 -6.94 19.28 -2.02
C PRO A 37 -5.61 18.86 -2.68
N TYR A 38 -4.94 17.87 -2.11
CA TYR A 38 -3.76 17.23 -2.69
C TYR A 38 -3.73 15.74 -2.31
N SER A 39 -2.97 14.94 -3.07
CA SER A 39 -2.72 13.54 -2.75
C SER A 39 -1.37 13.42 -2.04
N PRO A 40 -1.31 13.14 -0.72
CA PRO A 40 -0.05 13.01 -0.02
C PRO A 40 0.79 11.83 -0.53
N SER A 41 2.11 11.97 -0.45
CA SER A 41 3.01 10.84 -0.65
C SER A 41 2.81 9.77 0.43
N TRP A 42 3.07 8.52 0.07
CA TRP A 42 3.07 7.40 1.01
C TRP A 42 3.97 6.29 0.53
N TYR A 43 4.35 5.41 1.45
CA TYR A 43 5.07 4.19 1.13
C TYR A 43 4.66 3.04 2.05
N THR A 44 4.91 1.82 1.62
CA THR A 44 4.73 0.61 2.44
C THR A 44 6.00 -0.22 2.36
N LEU A 45 6.47 -0.71 3.51
CA LEU A 45 7.53 -1.70 3.57
C LEU A 45 6.91 -3.08 3.70
N ASN A 46 7.29 -4.01 2.83
CA ASN A 46 6.67 -5.33 2.73
C ASN A 46 7.73 -6.42 2.67
N LEU A 47 7.44 -7.56 3.29
CA LEU A 47 8.30 -8.74 3.30
C LEU A 47 7.48 -9.99 3.00
N ARG A 48 7.97 -10.82 2.09
CA ARG A 48 7.38 -12.12 1.75
C ARG A 48 8.44 -13.21 1.85
N THR A 49 8.07 -14.32 2.45
CA THR A 49 8.95 -15.49 2.62
C THR A 49 8.26 -16.74 2.11
N GLN A 50 9.03 -17.62 1.49
CA GLN A 50 8.57 -18.93 1.01
C GLN A 50 9.53 -20.03 1.44
N TYR A 51 8.98 -21.08 2.05
CA TYR A 51 9.73 -22.21 2.56
C TYR A 51 9.07 -23.53 2.14
N HIS A 52 9.84 -24.39 1.47
CA HIS A 52 9.40 -25.74 1.13
C HIS A 52 9.63 -26.66 2.32
N ILE A 53 8.56 -27.34 2.76
CA ILE A 53 8.63 -28.39 3.77
C ILE A 53 8.56 -29.72 3.02
N GLY A 54 9.71 -30.38 2.86
CA GLY A 54 9.81 -31.57 2.00
C GLY A 54 9.60 -31.21 0.52
N GLN A 55 9.01 -32.14 -0.24
CA GLN A 55 8.84 -31.98 -1.70
C GLN A 55 7.45 -31.47 -2.11
N SER A 56 6.41 -31.76 -1.32
CA SER A 56 5.00 -31.49 -1.66
C SER A 56 4.41 -30.27 -0.95
N THR A 57 5.03 -29.78 0.13
CA THR A 57 4.46 -28.70 0.95
C THR A 57 5.23 -27.40 0.77
N LEU A 58 4.50 -26.31 0.55
CA LEU A 58 5.03 -24.94 0.49
C LEU A 58 4.31 -24.06 1.52
N LEU A 59 5.08 -23.48 2.43
CA LEU A 59 4.63 -22.46 3.38
C LEU A 59 5.02 -21.08 2.85
N THR A 60 4.06 -20.16 2.79
CA THR A 60 4.29 -18.75 2.46
C THR A 60 3.80 -17.87 3.61
N ALA A 61 4.65 -16.94 4.07
CA ALA A 61 4.29 -15.93 5.04
C ALA A 61 4.63 -14.53 4.47
N SER A 62 3.68 -13.60 4.52
CA SER A 62 3.87 -12.21 4.10
C SER A 62 3.45 -11.26 5.21
N LEU A 63 4.24 -10.21 5.42
CA LEU A 63 3.90 -9.06 6.25
C LEU A 63 3.96 -7.81 5.38
N GLU A 64 2.81 -7.19 5.17
CA GLU A 64 2.63 -6.02 4.32
C GLU A 64 2.36 -4.78 5.18
N ASN A 65 2.80 -3.61 4.68
CA ASN A 65 2.73 -2.34 5.38
C ASN A 65 3.25 -2.43 6.82
N ILE A 66 4.52 -2.85 6.98
CA ILE A 66 5.17 -3.10 8.28
C ILE A 66 5.11 -1.87 9.21
N THR A 67 5.15 -0.66 8.65
CA THR A 67 5.07 0.61 9.37
C THR A 67 3.64 1.02 9.74
N ASP A 68 2.63 0.29 9.28
CA ASP A 68 1.21 0.55 9.55
C ASP A 68 0.78 1.96 9.13
N GLN A 69 1.31 2.41 8.00
CA GLN A 69 0.95 3.71 7.45
C GLN A 69 -0.51 3.69 7.03
N ARG A 70 -1.26 4.71 7.45
CA ARG A 70 -2.59 4.99 6.91
C ARG A 70 -2.41 5.78 5.62
N TYR A 71 -2.86 5.21 4.50
CA TYR A 71 -2.76 5.86 3.20
C TYR A 71 -4.03 5.64 2.38
N LYS A 72 -4.17 6.43 1.31
CA LYS A 72 -5.17 6.27 0.25
C LYS A 72 -4.41 6.31 -1.07
N THR A 73 -4.75 5.41 -1.98
CA THR A 73 -4.25 5.50 -3.35
C THR A 73 -4.92 6.67 -4.06
N TYR A 74 -4.23 7.29 -5.02
CA TYR A 74 -4.78 8.37 -5.83
C TYR A 74 -6.15 8.00 -6.43
N SER A 75 -7.09 8.95 -6.45
CA SER A 75 -8.47 8.76 -6.92
C SER A 75 -9.31 7.72 -6.14
N SER A 76 -8.83 7.19 -5.00
CA SER A 76 -9.61 6.29 -4.14
C SER A 76 -10.23 7.02 -2.96
N GLY A 77 -11.55 6.90 -2.81
CA GLY A 77 -12.26 7.33 -1.61
C GLY A 77 -12.06 6.43 -0.38
N ILE A 78 -11.46 5.25 -0.55
CA ILE A 78 -11.32 4.23 0.48
C ILE A 78 -9.86 4.19 0.96
N ALA A 79 -9.67 4.22 2.29
CA ALA A 79 -8.37 4.00 2.89
C ALA A 79 -7.86 2.59 2.58
N ALA A 80 -6.61 2.49 2.14
CA ALA A 80 -5.97 1.22 1.87
C ALA A 80 -5.71 0.45 3.16
N ALA A 81 -5.37 -0.84 3.03
CA ALA A 81 -5.09 -1.70 4.18
C ALA A 81 -3.91 -1.16 4.99
N GLY A 82 -4.07 -1.16 6.32
CA GLY A 82 -2.98 -0.97 7.27
C GLY A 82 -2.02 -2.17 7.26
N ARG A 83 -1.38 -2.45 8.39
CA ARG A 83 -0.53 -3.64 8.53
C ARG A 83 -1.33 -4.92 8.28
N ASN A 84 -0.83 -5.78 7.42
CA ASN A 84 -1.50 -7.03 7.06
C ASN A 84 -0.54 -8.22 7.15
N PHE A 85 -0.98 -9.31 7.80
CA PHE A 85 -0.21 -10.55 7.91
C PHE A 85 -0.96 -11.68 7.21
N ILE A 86 -0.29 -12.32 6.24
CA ILE A 86 -0.87 -13.34 5.37
C ILE A 86 -0.06 -14.62 5.52
N LEU A 87 -0.73 -15.71 5.87
CA LEU A 87 -0.14 -17.05 5.95
C LEU A 87 -0.86 -17.98 4.97
N SER A 88 -0.09 -18.73 4.19
CA SER A 88 -0.60 -19.69 3.22
C SER A 88 0.18 -21.00 3.28
N LEU A 89 -0.54 -22.11 3.24
CA LEU A 89 0.00 -23.45 3.11
C LEU A 89 -0.54 -24.06 1.83
N LYS A 90 0.36 -24.51 0.96
CA LYS A 90 0.02 -25.24 -0.26
C LYS A 90 0.59 -26.66 -0.17
N TYR A 91 -0.23 -27.65 -0.50
CA TYR A 91 0.17 -29.04 -0.67
C TYR A 91 -0.05 -29.46 -2.13
N SER A 92 0.80 -30.32 -2.68
CA SER A 92 0.72 -30.84 -4.06
C SER A 92 1.01 -32.33 -4.11
#